data_AF-A0A426YLF7-F1
#
_entry.id   AF-A0A426YLF7-F1
#
_cell.length_a   1.000
_cell.length_b   1.000
_cell.length_c   1.000
_cell.angle_alpha   90.00
_cell.angle_beta   90.00
_cell.angle_gamma   90.00
#
_symmetry.space_group_name_H-M   'P 1'
#
loop_
_entity.id
_entity.type
_entity.pdbx_description
1 polymer ?
#
loop_
_entity_poly.entity_id
_entity_poly.type
_entity_poly.pdbx_seq_one_letter_code
_entity_poly.pdbx_strand_id
1 'polypeptide(L)'
;MDIERRQSEIIDDFVKRAAALYDAAPNLAGLILEATAHPFLFAFSEILSVPSLARVRYLLHPLSLKGTQYSSSLDVLRLFAYGTWSDYKRKRN
;
A
#
# COMPACT_ATOMS: atom_id res chain seq x y z
N MET A 1 3.89 16.09 -18.31
CA MET A 1 5.23 15.63 -18.75
C MET A 1 6.31 15.65 -17.65
N ASP A 2 6.49 16.71 -16.85
CA ASP A 2 7.49 16.65 -15.74
C ASP A 2 6.94 15.99 -14.45
N ILE A 3 5.67 16.26 -14.13
CA ILE A 3 5.00 15.72 -12.94
C ILE A 3 4.81 14.20 -13.06
N GLU A 4 4.46 13.71 -14.25
CA GLU A 4 4.28 12.27 -14.51
C GLU A 4 5.61 11.50 -14.46
N ARG A 5 6.70 12.08 -14.99
CA ARG A 5 8.04 11.48 -14.88
C ARG A 5 8.47 11.39 -13.43
N ARG A 6 8.34 12.50 -12.69
CA ARG A 6 8.66 12.54 -11.26
C ARG A 6 7.85 11.51 -10.48
N GLN A 7 6.56 11.37 -10.79
CA GLN A 7 5.72 10.35 -10.16
C GLN A 7 6.20 8.94 -10.50
N SER A 8 6.59 8.67 -11.73
CA SER A 8 7.12 7.35 -12.15
C SER A 8 8.39 6.98 -11.39
N GLU A 9 9.31 7.94 -11.18
CA GLU A 9 10.53 7.73 -10.39
C GLU A 9 10.19 7.39 -8.93
N ILE A 10 9.25 8.13 -8.34
CA ILE A 10 8.78 7.89 -6.97
C ILE A 10 8.14 6.50 -6.86
N ILE A 11 7.31 6.09 -7.84
CA ILE A 11 6.69 4.76 -7.85
C ILE A 11 7.75 3.67 -7.92
N ASP A 12 8.73 3.79 -8.81
CA ASP A 12 9.81 2.82 -8.96
C ASP A 12 10.63 2.66 -7.67
N ASP A 13 10.93 3.76 -6.98
CA ASP A 13 11.60 3.74 -5.68
C ASP A 13 10.78 3.00 -4.61
N PHE A 14 9.47 3.28 -4.52
CA PHE A 14 8.59 2.59 -3.58
C PHE A 14 8.43 1.10 -3.91
N VAL A 15 8.36 0.74 -5.20
CA VAL A 15 8.29 -0.66 -5.66
C VAL A 15 9.55 -1.42 -5.29
N LYS A 16 10.73 -0.85 -5.54
CA LYS A 16 12.03 -1.45 -5.18
C LYS A 16 12.16 -1.65 -3.68
N ARG A 17 11.79 -0.63 -2.88
CA ARG A 17 11.79 -0.73 -1.42
C ARG A 17 10.81 -1.78 -0.91
N ALA A 18 9.59 -1.84 -1.46
CA ALA A 18 8.61 -2.84 -1.08
C ALA A 18 9.06 -4.28 -1.45
N ALA A 19 9.74 -4.45 -2.59
CA ALA A 19 10.31 -5.72 -3.00
C ALA A 19 11.43 -6.17 -2.04
N ALA A 20 12.28 -5.26 -1.58
CA ALA A 20 13.37 -5.56 -0.64
C ALA A 20 12.89 -5.93 0.77
N LEU A 21 11.68 -5.52 1.17
CA LEU A 21 11.11 -5.72 2.51
C LEU A 21 10.27 -7.01 2.64
N TYR A 22 10.54 -8.02 1.82
CA TYR A 22 9.72 -9.23 1.63
C TYR A 22 9.25 -9.95 2.91
N ASP A 23 10.04 -9.96 3.99
CA ASP A 23 9.72 -10.63 5.27
C ASP A 23 9.51 -9.66 6.46
N ALA A 24 9.55 -8.34 6.24
CA ALA A 24 9.47 -7.34 7.30
C ALA A 24 8.12 -6.59 7.31
N ALA A 25 7.06 -7.26 7.77
CA ALA A 25 5.71 -6.69 7.83
C ALA A 25 5.60 -5.31 8.53
N PRO A 26 6.31 -5.01 9.64
CA PRO A 26 6.32 -3.68 10.26
C PRO A 26 6.88 -2.59 9.33
N ASN A 27 7.95 -2.92 8.61
CA ASN A 27 8.62 -1.99 7.70
C ASN A 27 7.74 -1.71 6.47
N LEU A 28 6.97 -2.71 6.04
CA LEU A 28 6.01 -2.58 4.95
C LEU A 28 4.88 -1.59 5.30
N ALA A 29 4.39 -1.61 6.54
CA ALA A 29 3.36 -0.67 6.99
C ALA A 29 3.88 0.78 7.06
N GLY A 30 5.12 0.98 7.52
CA GLY A 30 5.78 2.29 7.47
C GLY A 30 5.93 2.80 6.03
N LEU A 31 6.29 1.93 5.10
CA LEU A 31 6.39 2.25 3.67
C LEU A 31 5.04 2.65 3.06
N ILE A 32 3.95 1.98 3.44
CA ILE A 32 2.59 2.35 3.00
C ILE A 32 2.22 3.74 3.52
N LEU A 33 2.50 4.03 4.79
CA LEU A 33 2.22 5.33 5.38
C LEU A 33 2.95 6.45 4.62
N GLU A 34 4.25 6.27 4.36
CA GLU A 34 5.04 7.21 3.55
C GLU A 34 4.46 7.40 2.15
N ALA A 35 4.10 6.31 1.46
CA ALA A 35 3.53 6.39 0.12
C ALA A 35 2.21 7.18 0.12
N THR A 36 1.28 6.87 1.03
CA THR A 36 -0.03 7.55 1.09
C THR A 36 0.05 9.02 1.52
N ALA A 37 1.14 9.42 2.18
CA ALA A 37 1.40 10.81 2.58
C ALA A 37 2.23 11.60 1.54
N HIS A 38 2.73 10.95 0.48
CA HIS A 38 3.68 11.57 -0.43
C HIS A 38 2.97 12.57 -1.39
N PRO A 39 3.37 13.86 -1.41
CA PRO A 39 2.62 14.93 -2.08
C PRO A 39 2.58 14.85 -3.61
N PHE A 40 3.46 14.04 -4.21
CA PHE A 40 3.58 13.83 -5.66
C PHE A 40 3.22 12.40 -6.09
N LEU A 41 2.62 11.60 -5.20
CA LEU A 41 2.23 10.23 -5.50
C LEU A 41 0.70 10.11 -5.54
N PHE A 42 0.17 9.84 -6.72
CA PHE A 42 -1.28 9.75 -6.95
C PHE A 42 -1.74 8.37 -7.43
N ALA A 43 -0.81 7.53 -7.91
CA ALA A 43 -1.10 6.17 -8.37
C ALA A 43 -0.44 5.14 -7.46
N PHE A 44 -1.21 4.14 -7.04
CA PHE A 44 -0.80 3.16 -6.04
C PHE A 44 -0.94 1.70 -6.52
N SER A 45 -1.50 1.48 -7.71
CA SER A 45 -1.74 0.15 -8.28
C SER A 45 -0.46 -0.65 -8.48
N GLU A 46 0.61 -0.02 -8.96
CA GLU A 46 1.91 -0.67 -9.16
C GLU A 46 2.56 -1.07 -7.83
N ILE A 47 2.54 -0.18 -6.84
CA ILE A 47 3.02 -0.48 -5.49
C ILE A 47 2.22 -1.66 -4.90
N LEU A 48 0.88 -1.64 -5.01
CA LEU A 48 0.03 -2.71 -4.52
C LEU A 48 0.26 -4.06 -5.23
N SER A 49 0.75 -4.05 -6.48
CA SER A 49 1.01 -5.25 -7.28
C SER A 49 2.30 -5.97 -6.90
N VAL A 50 3.13 -5.39 -6.03
CA VAL A 50 4.39 -6.00 -5.60
C VAL A 50 4.11 -7.32 -4.85
N PRO A 51 4.79 -8.43 -5.20
CA PRO A 51 4.57 -9.74 -4.59
C PRO A 51 4.70 -9.75 -3.06
N SER A 52 5.58 -8.93 -2.48
CA SER A 52 5.74 -8.77 -1.03
C SER A 52 4.42 -8.33 -0.37
N LEU A 53 3.71 -7.36 -0.96
CA LEU A 53 2.42 -6.87 -0.47
C LEU A 53 1.28 -7.86 -0.75
N ALA A 54 1.33 -8.55 -1.89
CA ALA A 54 0.41 -9.64 -2.21
C ALA A 54 0.59 -10.85 -1.28
N ARG A 55 1.82 -11.14 -0.83
CA ARG A 55 2.10 -12.22 0.13
C ARG A 55 1.58 -11.90 1.51
N VAL A 56 1.72 -10.66 1.98
CA VAL A 56 1.04 -10.20 3.18
C VAL A 56 -0.47 -10.48 3.02
N ARG A 57 -1.07 -10.20 1.87
CA ARG A 57 -2.47 -10.59 1.56
C ARG A 57 -2.74 -12.11 1.58
N TYR A 58 -1.88 -12.96 1.02
CA TYR A 58 -2.08 -14.42 0.98
C TYR A 58 -1.82 -15.12 2.33
N LEU A 59 -0.87 -14.61 3.13
CA LEU A 59 -0.69 -15.01 4.53
C LEU A 59 -1.83 -14.49 5.43
N LEU A 60 -2.70 -13.60 4.91
CA LEU A 60 -3.80 -12.95 5.63
C LEU A 60 -5.21 -13.39 5.19
N HIS A 61 -5.41 -14.52 4.49
CA HIS A 61 -6.78 -15.01 4.19
C HIS A 61 -6.90 -16.55 4.11
N PRO A 62 -7.99 -17.20 4.61
CA PRO A 62 -9.02 -16.77 5.56
C PRO A 62 -9.08 -17.75 6.76
N LEU A 63 -8.46 -17.42 7.90
CA LEU A 63 -8.93 -18.00 9.17
C LEU A 63 -8.38 -17.33 10.42
N SER A 64 -7.31 -16.52 10.35
CA SER A 64 -6.65 -16.13 11.61
C SER A 64 -6.49 -14.64 11.89
N LEU A 65 -6.58 -13.71 10.94
CA LEU A 65 -6.07 -12.35 11.23
C LEU A 65 -6.91 -11.19 10.69
N LYS A 66 -8.21 -11.20 11.02
CA LYS A 66 -8.84 -9.96 11.53
C LYS A 66 -8.10 -9.61 12.83
N GLY A 67 -6.94 -8.94 12.78
CA GLY A 67 -6.21 -8.64 14.02
C GLY A 67 -4.73 -8.30 13.95
N THR A 68 -4.06 -8.36 12.79
CA THR A 68 -2.71 -7.74 12.72
C THR A 68 -2.85 -6.23 12.58
N GLN A 69 -2.03 -5.51 13.34
CA GLN A 69 -1.88 -4.05 13.30
C GLN A 69 -1.57 -3.48 11.89
N TYR A 70 -1.21 -4.32 10.91
CA TYR A 70 -0.82 -3.93 9.55
C TYR A 70 -1.88 -4.24 8.48
N SER A 71 -2.93 -4.99 8.84
CA SER A 71 -4.05 -5.28 7.93
C SER A 71 -4.81 -4.01 7.52
N SER A 72 -4.92 -3.06 8.45
CA SER A 72 -5.51 -1.73 8.23
C SER A 72 -4.69 -0.90 7.23
N SER A 73 -3.35 -0.92 7.31
CA SER A 73 -2.49 -0.20 6.37
C SER A 73 -2.68 -0.68 4.92
N LEU A 74 -2.80 -2.00 4.72
CA LEU A 74 -3.09 -2.55 3.39
C LEU A 74 -4.48 -2.17 2.87
N ASP A 75 -5.47 -2.12 3.74
CA ASP A 75 -6.82 -1.66 3.38
C ASP A 75 -6.84 -0.19 2.98
N VAL A 76 -6.03 0.64 3.64
CA VAL A 76 -5.83 2.04 3.23
C VAL A 76 -5.15 2.11 1.86
N LEU A 77 -4.08 1.34 1.62
CA LEU A 77 -3.42 1.33 0.30
C LEU A 77 -4.40 0.95 -0.83
N ARG A 78 -5.26 -0.05 -0.60
CA ARG A 78 -6.31 -0.45 -1.56
C ARG A 78 -7.33 0.64 -1.79
N LEU A 79 -7.74 1.33 -0.71
CA LEU A 79 -8.67 2.45 -0.80
C LEU A 79 -8.07 3.59 -1.64
N PHE A 80 -6.78 3.87 -1.50
CA PHE A 80 -6.09 4.86 -2.35
C PHE A 80 -5.96 4.40 -3.82
N ALA A 81 -5.75 3.09 -4.05
CA ALA A 81 -5.62 2.56 -5.41
C ALA A 81 -6.95 2.48 -6.18
N TYR A 82 -8.06 2.15 -5.51
CA TYR A 82 -9.32 1.80 -6.18
C TYR A 82 -10.57 2.41 -5.55
N GLY A 83 -10.47 2.93 -4.34
CA GLY A 83 -11.62 3.37 -3.56
C GLY A 83 -11.85 4.88 -3.61
N THR A 84 -12.90 5.30 -2.90
CA THR A 84 -13.29 6.70 -2.80
C THR A 84 -13.35 7.17 -1.34
N TRP A 85 -13.46 8.49 -1.14
CA TRP A 85 -13.70 9.05 0.19
C TRP A 85 -14.98 8.52 0.86
N SER A 86 -16.00 8.18 0.07
CA SER A 86 -17.23 7.57 0.60
C SER A 86 -16.99 6.16 1.15
N ASP A 87 -16.12 5.38 0.49
CA ASP A 87 -15.76 4.03 0.95
C ASP A 87 -14.96 4.08 2.24
N TYR A 88 -14.08 5.09 2.39
CA TYR A 88 -13.38 5.35 3.65
C TYR A 88 -14.35 5.59 4.81
N LYS A 89 -15.29 6.52 4.63
CA LYS A 89 -16.28 6.86 5.67
C LYS A 89 -17.15 5.66 6.04
N ARG A 90 -17.49 4.80 5.07
CA ARG A 90 -18.29 3.59 5.32
C ARG A 90 -17.53 2.56 6.16
N LYS A 91 -16.21 2.42 5.98
CA LYS A 91 -15.38 1.49 6.77
C LYS A 91 -15.05 1.97 8.18
N ARG A 92 -15.28 3.25 8.48
CA ARG A 92 -15.03 3.86 9.79
C ARG A 92 -16.16 3.60 10.81
N ASN A 93 -17.38 3.35 10.34
CA ASN A 93 -18.56 3.04 11.16
C ASN A 93 -18.80 1.54 11.22
#